data_AF-A0A3D3JZG1-F1
#
_entry.id   AF-A0A3D3JZG1-F1
#
_cell.length_a   1.000
_cell.length_b   1.000
_cell.length_c   1.000
_cell.angle_alpha   90.00
_cell.angle_beta   90.00
_cell.angle_gamma   90.00
#
_symmetry.space_group_name_H-M   'P 1'
#
loop_
_entity.id
_entity.type
_entity.pdbx_description
1 polymer ?
#
loop_
_entity_poly.entity_id
_entity_poly.type
_entity_poly.pdbx_seq_one_letter_code
_entity_poly.pdbx_strand_id
1 'polypeptide(L)'
;MYFFYRLALAFFTLWEKLYMKVYIKVCELQGMKLGKGVKIFERVYFGSEPFLIEIGDQTQIAGGTRFVNHGGTTMTLRRIPGFEDVRIFGRIKVGKNCTIGSNCVIQQDVEIGDNCILGSSSVLTHSMPDNSVFSGNPARFVCSVEQYAESLLDQNTIYPRELEKDKTALNQWLKENLPHEYKKTKVYKSKRTTSED
;
A
#
# COMPACT_ATOMS: atom_id res chain seq x y z
N MET A 1 22.18 -0.10 28.69
CA MET A 1 20.77 0.21 28.37
C MET A 1 20.44 0.02 26.88
N TYR A 2 21.18 0.66 25.95
CA TYR A 2 20.95 0.53 24.49
C TYR A 2 20.96 -0.91 23.95
N PHE A 3 21.86 -1.76 24.44
CA PHE A 3 21.93 -3.18 24.06
C PHE A 3 20.62 -3.94 24.34
N PHE A 4 20.03 -3.75 25.53
CA PHE A 4 18.78 -4.41 25.91
C PHE A 4 17.61 -3.95 25.04
N TYR A 5 17.55 -2.66 24.67
CA TYR A 5 16.54 -2.17 23.73
C TYR A 5 16.69 -2.80 22.35
N ARG A 6 17.92 -2.96 21.85
CA ARG A 6 18.16 -3.66 20.57
C ARG A 6 17.73 -5.11 20.62
N LEU A 7 17.98 -5.81 21.73
CA LEU A 7 17.56 -7.19 21.91
C LEU A 7 16.03 -7.31 21.93
N ALA A 8 15.35 -6.43 22.67
CA ALA A 8 13.89 -6.38 22.71
C ALA A 8 13.30 -6.11 21.32
N LEU A 9 13.81 -5.10 20.61
CA LEU A 9 13.36 -4.78 19.25
C LEU A 9 13.59 -5.94 18.28
N ALA A 10 14.73 -6.61 18.35
CA ALA A 10 15.03 -7.78 17.53
C ALA A 10 14.04 -8.92 17.79
N PHE A 11 13.71 -9.18 19.06
CA PHE A 11 12.72 -10.17 19.47
C PHE A 11 11.33 -9.87 18.89
N PHE A 12 10.82 -8.66 19.09
CA PHE A 12 9.50 -8.26 18.55
C PHE A 12 9.46 -8.29 17.03
N THR A 13 10.53 -7.86 16.37
CA THR A 13 10.65 -7.91 14.91
C THR A 13 10.62 -9.35 14.39
N LEU A 14 11.33 -10.26 15.07
CA LEU A 14 11.34 -11.67 14.70
C LEU A 14 9.96 -12.31 14.90
N TRP A 15 9.30 -11.99 16.01
CA TRP A 15 7.95 -12.44 16.32
C TRP A 15 6.94 -11.99 15.26
N GLU A 16 6.95 -10.70 14.90
CA GLU A 16 6.04 -10.14 13.89
C GLU A 16 6.26 -10.79 12.51
N LYS A 17 7.52 -11.02 12.12
CA LYS A 17 7.85 -11.73 10.88
C LYS A 17 7.32 -13.17 10.89
N LEU A 18 7.47 -13.89 12.00
CA LEU A 18 6.96 -15.25 12.13
C LEU A 18 5.43 -15.27 12.04
N TYR A 19 4.76 -14.38 12.79
CA TYR A 19 3.31 -14.24 12.75
C TYR A 19 2.81 -13.98 11.34
N MET A 20 3.37 -12.99 10.63
CA MET A 20 2.95 -12.66 9.28
C MET A 20 3.17 -13.81 8.30
N LYS A 21 4.28 -14.55 8.42
CA LYS A 21 4.55 -15.73 7.60
C LYS A 21 3.48 -16.81 7.79
N VAL A 22 3.10 -17.09 9.04
CA VAL A 22 2.04 -18.06 9.36
C VAL A 22 0.70 -17.56 8.85
N TYR A 23 0.37 -16.29 9.09
CA TYR A 23 -0.88 -15.68 8.65
C TYR A 23 -1.08 -15.76 7.14
N ILE A 24 -0.07 -15.36 6.35
CA ILE A 24 -0.10 -15.46 4.89
C ILE A 24 -0.30 -16.92 4.46
N LYS A 25 0.37 -17.86 5.10
CA LYS A 25 0.23 -19.28 4.74
C LYS A 25 -1.18 -19.81 5.00
N VAL A 26 -1.83 -19.38 6.09
CA VAL A 26 -3.23 -19.69 6.36
C VAL A 26 -4.13 -19.08 5.28
N CYS A 27 -3.90 -17.83 4.88
CA CYS A 27 -4.67 -17.20 3.80
C CYS A 27 -4.52 -17.96 2.47
N GLU A 28 -3.31 -18.40 2.10
CA GLU A 28 -3.09 -19.25 0.92
C GLU A 28 -3.86 -20.58 1.02
N LEU A 29 -3.81 -21.26 2.18
CA LEU A 29 -4.53 -22.51 2.41
C LEU A 29 -6.06 -22.32 2.36
N GLN A 30 -6.55 -21.13 2.69
CA GLN A 30 -7.96 -20.77 2.55
C GLN A 30 -8.36 -20.47 1.10
N GLY A 31 -7.40 -20.26 0.18
CA GLY A 31 -7.63 -20.06 -1.25
C GLY A 31 -7.12 -18.73 -1.82
N MET A 32 -6.42 -17.91 -1.03
CA MET A 32 -5.77 -16.69 -1.55
C MET A 32 -4.72 -17.05 -2.60
N LYS A 33 -4.73 -16.37 -3.74
CA LYS A 33 -3.74 -16.60 -4.80
C LYS A 33 -2.59 -15.62 -4.68
N LEU A 34 -1.36 -16.15 -4.56
CA LEU A 34 -0.14 -15.37 -4.40
C LEU A 34 0.86 -15.70 -5.50
N GLY A 35 1.33 -14.67 -6.21
CA GLY A 35 2.36 -14.78 -7.24
C GLY A 35 3.76 -15.03 -6.70
N LYS A 36 4.70 -15.29 -7.61
CA LYS A 36 6.11 -15.50 -7.32
C LYS A 36 6.80 -14.19 -6.98
N GLY A 37 7.62 -14.20 -5.93
CA GLY A 37 8.42 -13.03 -5.54
C GLY A 37 7.61 -11.89 -4.91
N VAL A 38 6.36 -12.16 -4.50
CA VAL A 38 5.56 -11.18 -3.76
C VAL A 38 6.20 -10.86 -2.40
N LYS A 39 6.29 -9.57 -2.08
CA LYS A 39 6.84 -9.07 -0.81
C LYS A 39 5.72 -8.44 0.01
N ILE A 40 5.36 -9.07 1.12
CA ILE A 40 4.37 -8.55 2.06
C ILE A 40 5.10 -8.11 3.33
N PHE A 41 4.94 -6.84 3.69
CA PHE A 41 5.51 -6.26 4.90
C PHE A 41 4.56 -6.41 6.10
N GLU A 42 5.00 -5.98 7.27
CA GLU A 42 4.32 -6.19 8.54
C GLU A 42 2.90 -5.62 8.59
N ARG A 43 1.99 -6.31 9.29
CA ARG A 43 0.62 -5.85 9.60
C ARG A 43 -0.29 -5.64 8.38
N VAL A 44 -0.07 -6.37 7.29
CA VAL A 44 -1.03 -6.43 6.18
C VAL A 44 -2.20 -7.34 6.57
N TYR A 45 -3.43 -6.90 6.33
CA TYR A 45 -4.65 -7.64 6.65
C TYR A 45 -5.41 -8.02 5.38
N PHE A 46 -5.66 -9.33 5.19
CA PHE A 46 -6.31 -9.91 4.00
C PHE A 46 -7.81 -10.19 4.18
N GLY A 47 -8.45 -9.61 5.19
CA GLY A 47 -9.89 -9.83 5.42
C GLY A 47 -10.20 -11.20 6.04
N SER A 48 -11.50 -11.50 6.14
CA SER A 48 -12.03 -12.79 6.59
C SER A 48 -12.20 -13.81 5.46
N GLU A 49 -12.27 -13.37 4.21
CA GLU A 49 -12.44 -14.19 3.01
C GLU A 49 -11.26 -14.01 2.03
N PRO A 50 -10.03 -14.39 2.45
CA PRO A 50 -8.83 -14.14 1.65
C PRO A 50 -8.83 -14.92 0.31
N PHE A 51 -9.70 -15.91 0.13
CA PHE A 51 -9.95 -16.60 -1.15
C PHE A 51 -10.57 -15.73 -2.25
N LEU A 52 -10.98 -14.50 -1.90
CA LEU A 52 -11.40 -13.48 -2.86
C LEU A 52 -10.24 -12.60 -3.35
N ILE A 53 -9.02 -12.85 -2.88
CA ILE A 53 -7.84 -12.02 -3.15
C ILE A 53 -6.86 -12.75 -4.07
N GLU A 54 -6.40 -12.04 -5.10
CA GLU A 54 -5.37 -12.49 -6.03
C GLU A 54 -4.28 -11.42 -6.15
N ILE A 55 -3.01 -11.82 -5.99
CA ILE A 55 -1.85 -10.91 -6.06
C ILE A 55 -0.83 -11.46 -7.06
N GLY A 56 -0.47 -10.67 -8.07
CA GLY A 56 0.45 -11.04 -9.13
C GLY A 56 1.93 -11.06 -8.72
N ASP A 57 2.76 -11.63 -9.59
CA ASP A 57 4.20 -11.79 -9.40
C ASP A 57 4.92 -10.45 -9.15
N GLN A 58 6.02 -10.49 -8.37
CA GLN A 58 6.89 -9.34 -8.08
C GLN A 58 6.18 -8.13 -7.45
N THR A 59 4.97 -8.31 -6.94
CA THR A 59 4.22 -7.23 -6.27
C THR A 59 4.68 -7.06 -4.82
N GLN A 60 4.71 -5.81 -4.37
CA GLN A 60 5.06 -5.41 -3.01
C GLN A 60 3.86 -4.75 -2.32
N ILE A 61 3.60 -5.15 -1.08
CA ILE A 61 2.56 -4.56 -0.23
C ILE A 61 3.19 -4.10 1.08
N ALA A 62 3.30 -2.78 1.24
CA ALA A 62 3.88 -2.17 2.42
C ALA A 62 2.96 -2.25 3.64
N GLY A 63 3.56 -2.09 4.82
CA GLY A 63 2.94 -2.46 6.08
C GLY A 63 1.69 -1.65 6.45
N GLY A 64 0.82 -2.27 7.24
CA GLY A 64 -0.45 -1.67 7.70
C GLY A 64 -1.56 -1.62 6.66
N THR A 65 -1.35 -2.14 5.45
CA THR A 65 -2.36 -2.16 4.38
C THR A 65 -3.48 -3.15 4.67
N ARG A 66 -4.72 -2.78 4.33
CA ARG A 66 -5.92 -3.58 4.56
C ARG A 66 -6.68 -3.85 3.26
N PHE A 67 -6.98 -5.12 3.02
CA PHE A 67 -7.92 -5.57 2.01
C PHE A 67 -9.29 -5.73 2.67
N VAL A 68 -10.30 -5.06 2.12
CA VAL A 68 -11.69 -5.07 2.60
C VAL A 68 -12.53 -5.74 1.52
N ASN A 69 -12.70 -7.04 1.66
CA ASN A 69 -13.38 -7.94 0.72
C ASN A 69 -14.86 -8.22 1.10
N HIS A 70 -15.29 -7.74 2.27
CA HIS A 70 -16.66 -7.81 2.78
C HIS A 70 -17.04 -6.50 3.48
N GLY A 71 -18.28 -6.04 3.28
CA GLY A 71 -18.80 -4.81 3.89
C GLY A 71 -19.56 -5.06 5.19
N GLY A 72 -18.98 -4.73 6.35
CA GLY A 72 -19.65 -4.87 7.65
C GLY A 72 -20.91 -3.99 7.83
N THR A 73 -21.10 -2.97 6.98
CA THR A 73 -22.29 -2.10 6.97
C THR A 73 -23.57 -2.88 6.74
N THR A 74 -23.50 -4.06 6.12
CA THR A 74 -24.67 -4.95 5.93
C THR A 74 -25.32 -5.32 7.25
N MET A 75 -24.55 -5.43 8.35
CA MET A 75 -25.12 -5.76 9.66
C MET A 75 -26.09 -4.70 10.18
N THR A 76 -25.86 -3.43 9.83
CA THR A 76 -26.78 -2.33 10.13
C THR A 76 -27.94 -2.31 9.15
N LEU A 77 -27.65 -2.43 7.85
CA LEU A 77 -28.66 -2.33 6.80
C LEU A 77 -29.73 -3.43 6.90
N ARG A 78 -29.33 -4.66 7.25
CA ARG A 78 -30.25 -5.80 7.42
C ARG A 78 -31.25 -5.66 8.57
N ARG A 79 -31.10 -4.65 9.43
CA ARG A 79 -32.05 -4.34 10.50
C ARG A 79 -33.15 -3.38 10.05
N ILE A 80 -33.04 -2.80 8.87
CA ILE A 80 -34.03 -1.90 8.29
C ILE A 80 -35.03 -2.75 7.49
N PRO A 81 -36.35 -2.65 7.76
CA PRO A 81 -37.36 -3.39 7.00
C PRO A 81 -37.22 -3.18 5.50
N GLY A 82 -37.10 -4.28 4.74
CA GLY A 82 -36.92 -4.26 3.28
C GLY A 82 -35.46 -4.31 2.81
N PHE A 83 -34.48 -4.36 3.71
CA PHE A 83 -33.04 -4.45 3.40
C PHE A 83 -32.35 -5.70 4.00
N GLU A 84 -33.11 -6.70 4.43
CA GLU A 84 -32.63 -7.92 5.09
C GLU A 84 -31.66 -8.73 4.22
N ASP A 85 -31.78 -8.60 2.90
CA ASP A 85 -30.97 -9.34 1.93
C ASP A 85 -29.72 -8.60 1.43
N VAL A 86 -29.43 -7.39 1.94
CA VAL A 86 -28.24 -6.64 1.51
C VAL A 86 -26.96 -7.41 1.85
N ARG A 87 -26.13 -7.65 0.85
CA ARG A 87 -24.85 -8.38 0.95
C ARG A 87 -23.79 -7.60 0.19
N ILE A 88 -22.59 -7.54 0.76
CA ILE A 88 -21.45 -6.86 0.15
C ILE A 88 -20.27 -7.81 0.28
N PHE A 89 -19.90 -8.41 -0.84
CA PHE A 89 -18.69 -9.20 -1.02
C PHE A 89 -18.14 -8.86 -2.38
N GLY A 90 -16.82 -8.81 -2.50
CA GLY A 90 -16.21 -8.54 -3.79
C GLY A 90 -14.76 -8.99 -3.85
N ARG A 91 -14.32 -9.26 -5.07
CA ARG A 91 -12.95 -9.73 -5.33
C ARG A 91 -11.98 -8.57 -5.35
N ILE A 92 -10.75 -8.84 -4.94
CA ILE A 92 -9.65 -7.87 -5.05
C ILE A 92 -8.54 -8.53 -5.83
N LYS A 93 -8.18 -7.94 -6.96
CA LYS A 93 -7.07 -8.41 -7.78
C LYS A 93 -5.99 -7.34 -7.83
N VAL A 94 -4.76 -7.74 -7.56
CA VAL A 94 -3.57 -6.91 -7.76
C VAL A 94 -2.72 -7.57 -8.84
N GLY A 95 -2.37 -6.81 -9.87
CA GLY A 95 -1.53 -7.24 -10.97
C GLY A 95 -0.10 -7.55 -10.55
N LYS A 96 0.75 -7.73 -11.56
CA LYS A 96 2.19 -7.99 -11.42
C LYS A 96 2.95 -6.68 -11.23
N ASN A 97 4.10 -6.77 -10.57
CA ASN A 97 5.05 -5.66 -10.41
C ASN A 97 4.40 -4.39 -9.85
N CYS A 98 3.44 -4.54 -8.94
CA CYS A 98 2.77 -3.42 -8.31
C CYS A 98 3.46 -3.03 -7.00
N THR A 99 3.35 -1.75 -6.63
CA THR A 99 3.73 -1.26 -5.29
C THR A 99 2.51 -0.67 -4.60
N ILE A 100 2.09 -1.30 -3.50
CA ILE A 100 1.06 -0.79 -2.61
C ILE A 100 1.74 -0.14 -1.41
N GLY A 101 1.55 1.18 -1.25
CA GLY A 101 2.11 1.98 -0.18
C GLY A 101 1.55 1.63 1.20
N SER A 102 2.21 2.12 2.25
CA SER A 102 1.85 1.75 3.62
C SER A 102 0.47 2.27 4.01
N ASN A 103 -0.24 1.55 4.87
CA ASN A 103 -1.54 1.95 5.42
C ASN A 103 -2.62 2.24 4.37
N CYS A 104 -2.58 1.56 3.21
CA CYS A 104 -3.66 1.67 2.24
C CYS A 104 -4.90 0.88 2.68
N VAL A 105 -6.07 1.25 2.18
CA VAL A 105 -7.30 0.45 2.25
C VAL A 105 -7.74 0.16 0.83
N ILE A 106 -7.89 -1.12 0.49
CA ILE A 106 -8.34 -1.58 -0.81
C ILE A 106 -9.74 -2.17 -0.63
N GLN A 107 -10.75 -1.51 -1.19
CA GLN A 107 -12.15 -1.94 -1.10
C GLN A 107 -12.43 -3.11 -2.05
N GLN A 108 -13.54 -3.79 -1.82
CA GLN A 108 -14.01 -4.91 -2.62
C GLN A 108 -14.36 -4.50 -4.05
N ASP A 109 -14.34 -5.47 -4.97
CA ASP A 109 -14.64 -5.30 -6.40
C ASP A 109 -13.74 -4.29 -7.12
N VAL A 110 -12.44 -4.36 -6.83
CA VAL A 110 -11.42 -3.57 -7.54
C VAL A 110 -10.33 -4.46 -8.13
N GLU A 111 -9.84 -4.02 -9.29
CA GLU A 111 -8.68 -4.58 -9.97
C GLU A 111 -7.61 -3.51 -10.08
N ILE A 112 -6.40 -3.82 -9.62
CA ILE A 112 -5.20 -3.03 -9.88
C ILE A 112 -4.48 -3.73 -11.03
N GLY A 113 -4.29 -3.02 -12.14
CA GLY A 113 -3.56 -3.49 -13.31
C GLY A 113 -2.08 -3.78 -13.03
N ASP A 114 -1.34 -4.20 -14.05
CA ASP A 114 0.09 -4.46 -13.95
C ASP A 114 0.88 -3.14 -13.83
N ASN A 115 2.05 -3.21 -13.17
CA ASN A 115 2.97 -2.07 -13.00
C ASN A 115 2.32 -0.84 -12.35
N CYS A 116 1.47 -1.03 -11.35
CA CYS A 116 0.77 0.09 -10.69
C CYS A 116 1.44 0.53 -9.39
N ILE A 117 1.27 1.80 -9.04
CA ILE A 117 1.70 2.34 -7.74
C ILE A 117 0.49 2.95 -7.03
N LEU A 118 0.13 2.42 -5.87
CA LEU A 118 -0.84 3.03 -4.97
C LEU A 118 -0.08 3.74 -3.84
N GLY A 119 -0.14 5.07 -3.78
CA GLY A 119 0.56 5.86 -2.77
C GLY A 119 0.11 5.55 -1.34
N SER A 120 0.99 5.74 -0.36
CA SER A 120 0.68 5.47 1.05
C SER A 120 -0.58 6.19 1.55
N SER A 121 -1.29 5.56 2.50
CA SER A 121 -2.51 6.06 3.12
C SER A 121 -3.68 6.30 2.14
N SER A 122 -3.66 5.63 0.99
CA SER A 122 -4.74 5.76 0.00
C SER A 122 -5.90 4.81 0.28
N VAL A 123 -7.11 5.23 -0.09
CA VAL A 123 -8.32 4.39 -0.02
C VAL A 123 -8.80 4.12 -1.44
N LEU A 124 -8.45 2.94 -1.96
CA LEU A 124 -8.82 2.52 -3.30
C LEU A 124 -10.27 2.04 -3.30
N THR A 125 -11.11 2.76 -4.05
CA THR A 125 -12.56 2.50 -4.18
C THR A 125 -12.95 2.11 -5.61
N HIS A 126 -12.03 2.23 -6.56
CA HIS A 126 -12.23 1.98 -7.98
C HIS A 126 -10.95 1.38 -8.55
N SER A 127 -11.07 0.56 -9.60
CA SER A 127 -9.94 -0.09 -10.26
C SER A 127 -8.89 0.89 -10.82
N MET A 128 -7.65 0.43 -10.89
CA MET A 128 -6.52 1.14 -11.50
C MET A 128 -6.14 0.47 -12.82
N PRO A 129 -6.03 1.21 -13.94
CA PRO A 129 -5.49 0.66 -15.18
C PRO A 129 -3.98 0.42 -15.07
N ASP A 130 -3.43 -0.41 -15.96
CA ASP A 130 -1.99 -0.68 -16.03
C ASP A 130 -1.13 0.59 -16.08
N ASN A 131 0.11 0.50 -15.57
CA ASN A 131 1.12 1.56 -15.62
C ASN A 131 0.67 2.90 -15.02
N SER A 132 -0.19 2.86 -13.99
CA SER A 132 -0.75 4.07 -13.37
C SER A 132 -0.35 4.26 -11.91
N VAL A 133 -0.28 5.52 -11.51
CA VAL A 133 -0.08 5.93 -10.12
C VAL A 133 -1.35 6.55 -9.58
N PHE A 134 -1.86 6.00 -8.48
CA PHE A 134 -3.02 6.54 -7.76
C PHE A 134 -2.62 6.93 -6.35
N SER A 135 -3.26 7.97 -5.79
CA SER A 135 -3.09 8.32 -4.38
C SER A 135 -4.29 9.08 -3.83
N GLY A 136 -4.46 9.09 -2.51
CA GLY A 136 -5.44 9.88 -1.78
C GLY A 136 -6.59 9.06 -1.19
N ASN A 137 -7.49 9.75 -0.49
CA ASN A 137 -8.71 9.18 0.07
C ASN A 137 -9.93 10.04 -0.34
N PRO A 138 -10.78 9.56 -1.26
CA PRO A 138 -10.61 8.35 -2.05
C PRO A 138 -9.44 8.48 -3.05
N ALA A 139 -8.81 7.36 -3.41
CA ALA A 139 -7.68 7.35 -4.32
C ALA A 139 -8.08 7.83 -5.72
N ARG A 140 -7.24 8.65 -6.34
CA ARG A 140 -7.44 9.18 -7.69
C ARG A 140 -6.16 9.02 -8.51
N PHE A 141 -6.32 8.93 -9.82
CA PHE A 141 -5.21 8.97 -10.77
C PHE A 141 -4.37 10.23 -10.52
N VAL A 142 -3.05 10.04 -10.46
CA VAL A 142 -2.05 11.11 -10.30
C VAL A 142 -1.32 11.33 -11.61
N CYS A 143 -0.70 10.28 -12.14
CA CYS A 143 0.08 10.27 -13.38
C CYS A 143 0.35 8.83 -13.84
N SER A 144 0.98 8.66 -15.00
CA SER A 144 1.55 7.36 -15.37
C SER A 144 2.79 7.04 -14.54
N VAL A 145 3.21 5.77 -14.53
CA VAL A 145 4.44 5.35 -13.85
C VAL A 145 5.69 5.97 -14.49
N GLU A 146 5.72 6.14 -15.81
CA GLU A 146 6.81 6.79 -16.52
C GLU A 146 6.94 8.25 -16.09
N GLN A 147 5.84 9.00 -16.09
CA GLN A 147 5.81 10.38 -15.63
C GLN A 147 6.24 10.51 -14.17
N TYR A 148 5.85 9.53 -13.34
CA TYR A 148 6.28 9.48 -11.95
C TYR A 148 7.79 9.26 -11.84
N ALA A 149 8.34 8.31 -12.60
CA ALA A 149 9.77 8.03 -12.61
C ALA A 149 10.61 9.22 -13.10
N GLU A 150 10.20 9.87 -14.19
CA GLU A 150 10.84 11.09 -14.71
C GLU A 150 10.86 12.20 -13.64
N SER A 151 9.73 12.42 -12.95
CA SER A 151 9.65 13.44 -11.90
C SER A 151 10.60 13.17 -10.72
N LEU A 152 10.89 11.89 -10.44
CA LEU A 152 11.83 11.49 -9.39
C LEU A 152 13.29 11.56 -9.85
N LEU A 153 13.58 11.29 -11.13
CA LEU A 153 14.92 11.47 -11.69
C LEU A 153 15.36 12.93 -11.61
N ASP A 154 14.46 13.87 -11.93
CA ASP A 154 14.71 15.31 -11.85
C ASP A 154 14.98 15.80 -10.42
N GLN A 155 14.43 15.11 -9.42
CA GLN A 155 14.49 15.48 -8.00
C GLN A 155 15.42 14.58 -7.17
N ASN A 156 16.17 13.69 -7.82
CA ASN A 156 16.93 12.63 -7.16
C ASN A 156 18.08 13.20 -6.30
N THR A 157 18.24 12.66 -5.09
CA THR A 157 19.48 12.81 -4.32
C THR A 157 20.62 12.06 -5.01
N ILE A 158 21.58 12.79 -5.56
CA ILE A 158 22.75 12.19 -6.23
C ILE A 158 23.79 11.76 -5.19
N TYR A 159 24.15 10.49 -5.19
CA TYR A 159 25.24 9.92 -4.39
C TYR A 159 25.91 8.74 -5.14
N PRO A 160 27.14 8.33 -4.76
CA PRO A 160 27.81 7.20 -5.38
C PRO A 160 27.02 5.90 -5.18
N ARG A 161 26.58 5.26 -6.29
CA ARG A 161 25.71 4.07 -6.24
C ARG A 161 26.35 2.88 -5.53
N GLU A 162 27.67 2.82 -5.47
CA GLU A 162 28.42 1.76 -4.79
C GLU A 162 28.08 1.69 -3.30
N LEU A 163 27.67 2.82 -2.69
CA LEU A 163 27.25 2.90 -1.30
C LEU A 163 25.99 2.08 -1.01
N GLU A 164 25.14 1.81 -2.00
CA GLU A 164 23.93 0.99 -1.81
C GLU A 164 24.27 -0.44 -1.33
N LYS A 165 25.50 -0.91 -1.56
CA LYS A 165 25.98 -2.22 -1.09
C LYS A 165 26.35 -2.23 0.40
N ASP A 166 26.69 -1.07 0.97
CA ASP A 166 27.01 -0.93 2.39
C ASP A 166 26.10 0.12 3.04
N LYS A 167 25.07 -0.38 3.71
CA LYS A 167 24.10 0.45 4.42
C LYS A 167 24.74 1.34 5.48
N THR A 168 25.85 0.94 6.10
CA THR A 168 26.53 1.76 7.11
C THR A 168 27.21 2.94 6.43
N ALA A 169 27.96 2.68 5.36
CA ALA A 169 28.61 3.73 4.57
C ALA A 169 27.59 4.69 3.94
N LEU A 170 26.50 4.18 3.35
CA LEU A 170 25.41 5.01 2.82
C LEU A 170 24.79 5.89 3.91
N ASN A 171 24.48 5.32 5.07
CA ASN A 171 23.91 6.09 6.18
C ASN A 171 24.86 7.18 6.69
N GLN A 172 26.17 6.90 6.70
CA GLN A 172 27.17 7.90 7.08
C GLN A 172 27.22 9.03 6.05
N TRP A 173 27.32 8.68 4.76
CA TRP A 173 27.34 9.66 3.67
C TRP A 173 26.09 10.54 3.69
N LEU A 174 24.90 9.96 3.87
CA LEU A 174 23.64 10.70 3.92
C LEU A 174 23.60 11.69 5.11
N LYS A 175 24.13 11.31 6.28
CA LYS A 175 24.18 12.22 7.45
C LYS A 175 25.10 13.42 7.20
N GLU A 176 26.19 13.21 6.47
CA GLU A 176 27.21 14.21 6.22
C GLU A 176 26.85 15.12 5.03
N ASN A 177 26.16 14.60 4.01
CA ASN A 177 26.02 15.27 2.70
C ASN A 177 24.57 15.59 2.31
N LEU A 178 23.55 14.99 2.92
CA LEU A 178 22.16 15.29 2.56
C LEU A 178 21.79 16.70 3.05
N PRO A 179 21.35 17.62 2.16
CA PRO A 179 21.04 18.98 2.56
C PRO A 179 19.82 19.03 3.48
N HIS A 180 19.84 19.94 4.45
CA HIS A 180 18.68 20.25 5.30
C HIS A 180 17.68 21.17 4.59
N GLU A 181 17.33 20.81 3.36
CA GLU A 181 16.34 21.50 2.54
C GLU A 181 15.02 20.73 2.52
N TYR A 182 13.91 21.46 2.57
CA TYR A 182 12.57 20.89 2.61
C TYR A 182 11.78 21.32 1.38
N LYS A 183 10.78 20.51 0.99
CA LYS A 183 9.88 20.85 -0.12
C LYS A 183 9.19 22.19 0.14
N LYS A 184 9.17 23.04 -0.89
CA LYS A 184 8.49 24.34 -0.84
C LYS A 184 6.98 24.16 -0.64
N THR A 185 6.36 25.10 0.07
CA THR A 185 4.90 25.12 0.26
C THR A 185 4.18 25.25 -1.07
N LYS A 186 3.27 24.33 -1.36
CA LYS A 186 2.33 24.47 -2.48
C LYS A 186 1.23 25.45 -2.08
N VAL A 187 1.08 26.56 -2.79
CA VAL A 187 -0.05 27.47 -2.62
C VAL A 187 -1.24 26.90 -3.40
N TYR A 188 -2.18 26.27 -2.69
CA TYR A 188 -3.42 25.81 -3.29
C TYR A 188 -4.38 27.01 -3.42
N LYS A 189 -4.72 27.40 -4.65
CA LYS A 189 -5.83 28.36 -4.87
C LYS A 189 -7.12 27.70 -4.41
N SER A 190 -7.81 28.26 -3.42
CA SER A 190 -9.13 27.73 -3.04
C SER A 190 -10.07 27.90 -4.23
N LYS A 191 -10.65 26.81 -4.71
CA LYS A 191 -11.84 26.88 -5.57
C LYS A 191 -12.98 27.37 -4.68
N ARG A 192 -13.25 28.68 -4.65
CA ARG A 192 -14.57 29.15 -4.24
C ARG A 192 -15.55 28.62 -5.28
N THR A 193 -16.37 27.65 -4.88
CA THR A 193 -17.58 27.29 -5.59
C THR A 193 -18.46 28.52 -5.65
N THR A 194 -18.53 29.17 -6.81
CA THR A 194 -19.69 29.99 -7.16
C THR A 194 -20.84 29.01 -7.36
N SER A 195 -21.66 28.86 -6.32
CA SER A 195 -23.04 28.44 -6.50
C SER A 195 -23.73 29.58 -7.24
N GLU A 196 -23.87 29.45 -8.56
CA GLU A 196 -24.81 30.25 -9.33
C GLU A 196 -26.14 29.50 -9.33
N ASP A 197 -27.08 30.15 -8.63
CA ASP A 197 -28.56 30.13 -8.65
C ASP A 197 -29.30 29.10 -9.52
#